data_AF-A0A3Q9RL15-F1
#
_entry.id   AF-A0A3Q9RL15-F1
#
_cell.length_a   1.000
_cell.length_b   1.000
_cell.length_c   1.000
_cell.angle_alpha   90.00
_cell.angle_beta   90.00
_cell.angle_gamma   90.00
#
_symmetry.space_group_name_H-M   'P 1'
#
loop_
_entity.id
_entity.type
_entity.pdbx_description
1 polymer ?
#
loop_
_entity_poly.entity_id
_entity_poly.type
_entity_poly.pdbx_seq_one_letter_code
_entity_poly.pdbx_strand_id
1 'polypeptide(L)'
;MDNSTRPYYGWYIVLSASVIVLLTMGMRMGIGPFMEPVMVDLGLSRTTLSIIVAIGMIVYGIGMPLAGMLLKTFSTRFVMLTGLTVVCLSIVWTVNSTGSVSFLLSFGVFLSLGLAFLSNISLSPIVSKWFVRQRGKALFYLTTGGMAGIAIMTPVETWLIHLVGWQQTLLILGGVFICIVLPSAIFIMREDVPKEADGAGAAGNKGRQEALQILHGKMR
;
A
#
# COMPACT_ATOMS: atom_id res chain seq x y z
N MET A 1 -20.23 -33.01 9.18
CA MET A 1 -18.97 -32.39 9.63
C MET A 1 -18.95 -30.99 9.08
N ASP A 2 -19.04 -30.01 9.99
CA ASP A 2 -19.18 -28.58 9.74
C ASP A 2 -17.96 -28.03 8.99
N ASN A 3 -18.21 -27.32 7.88
CA ASN A 3 -17.19 -26.83 6.94
C ASN A 3 -16.72 -25.41 7.33
N SER A 4 -16.65 -25.12 8.63
CA SER A 4 -16.51 -23.78 9.22
C SER A 4 -15.05 -23.30 9.40
N THR A 5 -14.05 -24.02 8.91
CA THR A 5 -12.63 -23.72 9.20
C THR A 5 -11.85 -23.01 8.10
N ARG A 6 -12.51 -22.49 7.05
CA ARG A 6 -11.82 -21.63 6.07
C ARG A 6 -11.91 -20.17 6.51
N PRO A 7 -10.79 -19.52 6.88
CA PRO A 7 -10.80 -18.10 7.21
C PRO A 7 -11.34 -17.31 6.01
N TYR A 8 -12.25 -16.37 6.29
CA TYR A 8 -12.88 -15.53 5.27
C TYR A 8 -11.83 -14.89 4.37
N TYR A 9 -11.98 -15.06 3.05
CA TYR A 9 -10.97 -14.65 2.06
C TYR A 9 -10.59 -13.16 2.16
N GLY A 10 -11.52 -12.31 2.60
CA GLY A 10 -11.27 -10.89 2.82
C GLY A 10 -10.15 -10.61 3.83
N TRP A 11 -9.88 -11.49 4.79
CA TRP A 11 -8.77 -11.32 5.74
C TRP A 11 -7.40 -11.46 5.08
N TYR A 12 -7.26 -12.31 4.05
CA TYR A 12 -6.03 -12.38 3.27
C TYR A 12 -5.79 -11.08 2.48
N ILE A 13 -6.86 -10.44 2.01
CA ILE A 13 -6.78 -9.13 1.35
C ILE A 13 -6.32 -8.06 2.35
N VAL A 14 -6.89 -8.04 3.55
CA VAL A 14 -6.49 -7.10 4.62
C VAL A 14 -5.04 -7.32 5.00
N LEU A 15 -4.61 -8.56 5.21
CA LEU A 15 -3.21 -8.87 5.56
C LEU A 15 -2.26 -8.39 4.47
N SER A 16 -2.54 -8.72 3.21
CA SER A 16 -1.70 -8.34 2.08
C SER A 16 -1.65 -6.82 1.89
N ALA A 17 -2.81 -6.16 1.95
CA ALA A 17 -2.89 -4.71 1.89
C ALA A 17 -2.12 -4.07 3.06
N SER A 18 -2.23 -4.61 4.27
CA SER A 18 -1.51 -4.12 5.44
C SER A 18 0.00 -4.23 5.26
N VAL A 19 0.51 -5.35 4.71
CA VAL A 19 1.93 -5.54 4.42
C VAL A 19 2.42 -4.57 3.34
N ILE A 20 1.61 -4.32 2.30
CA ILE A 20 1.97 -3.36 1.25
C ILE A 20 2.02 -1.94 1.83
N VAL A 21 1.04 -1.55 2.66
CA VAL A 21 1.05 -0.25 3.33
C VAL A 21 2.22 -0.15 4.32
N LEU A 22 2.56 -1.24 5.01
CA LEU A 22 3.70 -1.34 5.92
C LEU A 22 5.00 -1.02 5.17
N LEU A 23 5.26 -1.69 4.04
CA LEU A 23 6.44 -1.44 3.20
C LEU A 23 6.45 -0.01 2.65
N THR A 24 5.30 0.45 2.15
CA THR A 24 5.15 1.78 1.56
C THR A 24 5.43 2.89 2.56
N MET A 25 4.85 2.79 3.76
CA MET A 25 5.05 3.78 4.83
C MET A 25 6.43 3.69 5.45
N GLY A 26 6.95 2.47 5.60
CA GLY A 26 8.31 2.22 6.07
C GLY A 26 9.35 2.88 5.17
N MET A 27 9.34 2.58 3.88
CA MET A 27 10.27 3.18 2.91
C MET A 27 10.11 4.71 2.82
N ARG A 28 8.88 5.21 2.97
CA ARG A 28 8.60 6.65 2.92
C ARG A 28 9.14 7.41 4.13
N MET A 29 8.83 6.91 5.33
CA MET A 29 9.21 7.60 6.58
C MET A 29 10.64 7.25 7.00
N GLY A 30 11.16 6.11 6.55
CA GLY A 30 12.51 5.59 6.72
C GLY A 30 13.59 6.28 5.89
N ILE A 31 13.35 7.50 5.42
CA ILE A 31 14.33 8.24 4.62
C ILE A 31 15.56 8.68 5.44
N GLY A 32 15.41 8.82 6.76
CA GLY A 32 16.46 9.30 7.66
C GLY A 32 17.78 8.52 7.54
N PRO A 33 17.77 7.18 7.69
CA PRO A 33 18.94 6.32 7.51
C PRO A 33 19.66 6.49 6.16
N PHE A 34 18.95 6.85 5.09
CA PHE A 34 19.54 7.05 3.77
C PHE A 34 20.21 8.42 3.62
N MET A 35 19.91 9.40 4.48
CA MET A 35 20.37 10.79 4.26
C MET A 35 21.89 10.92 4.25
N GLU A 36 22.55 10.42 5.30
CA GLU A 36 23.99 10.49 5.45
C GLU A 36 24.76 9.78 4.31
N PRO A 37 24.50 8.50 4.00
CA PRO A 37 25.24 7.80 2.95
C PRO A 37 25.01 8.41 1.56
N VAL A 38 23.79 8.88 1.26
CA VAL A 38 23.47 9.56 -0.01
C VAL A 38 24.21 10.89 -0.13
N MET A 39 24.30 11.69 0.95
CA MET A 39 25.05 12.94 0.93
C MET A 39 26.53 12.72 0.65
N VAL A 40 27.14 11.71 1.27
CA VAL A 40 28.56 11.39 1.11
C VAL A 40 28.85 10.88 -0.30
N ASP A 41 28.03 9.95 -0.81
CA ASP A 41 28.27 9.30 -2.11
C ASP A 41 28.03 10.25 -3.31
N LEU A 42 26.98 11.08 -3.25
CA LEU A 42 26.64 12.02 -4.32
C LEU A 42 27.25 13.42 -4.11
N GLY A 43 28.02 13.63 -3.03
CA GLY A 43 28.59 14.94 -2.67
C GLY A 43 27.53 16.02 -2.45
N LEU A 44 26.32 15.65 -2.01
CA LEU A 44 25.20 16.56 -1.86
C LEU A 44 25.27 17.31 -0.53
N SER A 45 24.95 18.60 -0.56
CA SER A 45 24.72 19.35 0.67
C SER A 45 23.44 18.87 1.37
N ARG A 46 23.41 18.98 2.69
CA ARG A 46 22.22 18.68 3.50
C ARG A 46 21.00 19.50 3.07
N THR A 47 21.21 20.75 2.66
CA THR A 47 20.16 21.63 2.14
C THR A 47 19.57 21.08 0.84
N THR A 48 20.42 20.70 -0.11
CA THR A 48 19.99 20.13 -1.40
C THR A 48 19.18 18.86 -1.20
N LEU A 49 19.67 17.94 -0.36
CA LEU A 49 18.95 16.69 -0.09
C LEU A 49 17.61 16.96 0.61
N SER A 50 17.56 17.87 1.58
CA SER A 50 16.32 18.22 2.28
C SER A 50 15.27 18.82 1.33
N ILE A 51 15.70 19.63 0.34
CA ILE A 51 14.82 20.14 -0.72
C ILE A 51 14.27 19.00 -1.57
N ILE A 52 15.10 18.02 -1.95
CA ILE A 52 14.66 16.83 -2.69
C ILE A 52 13.58 16.06 -1.90
N VAL A 53 13.81 15.85 -0.61
CA VAL A 53 12.84 15.18 0.27
C VAL A 53 11.53 15.98 0.38
N ALA A 54 11.62 17.30 0.54
CA ALA A 54 10.47 18.18 0.61
C ALA A 54 9.64 18.14 -0.68
N ILE A 55 10.30 18.16 -1.84
CA ILE A 55 9.64 18.00 -3.13
C ILE A 55 8.96 16.61 -3.22
N GLY A 56 9.62 15.55 -2.75
CA GLY A 56 9.00 14.22 -2.72
C GLY A 56 7.78 14.09 -1.80
N MET A 57 7.73 14.87 -0.72
CA MET A 57 6.54 14.98 0.12
C MET A 57 5.39 15.66 -0.62
N ILE A 58 5.67 16.74 -1.36
CA ILE A 58 4.68 17.44 -2.18
C ILE A 58 4.16 16.52 -3.30
N VAL A 59 5.07 15.88 -4.05
CA VAL A 59 4.72 14.97 -5.14
C VAL A 59 3.87 13.80 -4.63
N TYR A 60 4.18 13.25 -3.47
CA TYR A 60 3.36 12.22 -2.84
C TYR A 60 1.98 12.72 -2.41
N GLY A 61 1.93 13.90 -1.80
CA GLY A 61 0.70 14.57 -1.43
C GLY A 61 -0.23 14.75 -2.64
N ILE A 62 0.32 15.12 -3.79
CA ILE A 62 -0.40 15.26 -5.06
C ILE A 62 -0.69 13.90 -5.70
N GLY A 63 0.20 12.92 -5.56
CA GLY A 63 0.04 11.57 -6.07
C GLY A 63 -1.11 10.81 -5.42
N MET A 64 -1.43 11.12 -4.16
CA MET A 64 -2.54 10.51 -3.41
C MET A 64 -3.93 10.76 -4.01
N PRO A 65 -4.39 11.99 -4.27
CA PRO A 65 -5.65 12.25 -4.96
C PRO A 65 -5.63 11.72 -6.41
N LEU A 66 -4.49 11.78 -7.09
CA LEU A 66 -4.32 11.18 -8.41
C LEU A 66 -4.59 9.67 -8.37
N ALA A 67 -4.03 8.95 -7.39
CA ALA A 67 -4.31 7.54 -7.16
C ALA A 67 -5.81 7.28 -6.97
N GLY A 68 -6.47 8.11 -6.15
CA GLY A 68 -7.91 8.02 -5.92
C GLY A 68 -8.76 8.25 -7.18
N MET A 69 -8.34 9.15 -8.07
CA MET A 69 -8.98 9.35 -9.37
C MET A 69 -8.77 8.15 -10.29
N LEU A 70 -7.55 7.60 -10.35
CA LEU A 70 -7.26 6.42 -11.17
C LEU A 70 -8.12 5.23 -10.76
N LEU A 71 -8.37 5.03 -9.47
CA LEU A 71 -9.24 3.95 -8.97
C LEU A 71 -10.72 4.09 -9.35
N LYS A 72 -11.17 5.28 -9.77
CA LYS A 72 -12.54 5.47 -10.28
C LYS A 72 -12.68 4.94 -11.70
N THR A 73 -11.61 5.03 -12.49
CA THR A 73 -11.61 4.71 -13.92
C THR A 73 -10.97 3.36 -14.22
N PHE A 74 -10.01 2.93 -13.39
CA PHE A 74 -9.23 1.71 -13.56
C PHE A 74 -9.38 0.77 -12.35
N SER A 75 -9.20 -0.52 -12.62
CA SER A 75 -9.11 -1.57 -11.61
C SER A 75 -7.99 -1.30 -10.59
N THR A 76 -8.20 -1.68 -9.32
CA THR A 76 -7.20 -1.55 -8.24
C THR A 76 -5.91 -2.28 -8.61
N ARG A 77 -6.02 -3.42 -9.30
CA ARG A 77 -4.87 -4.17 -9.82
C ARG A 77 -3.99 -3.33 -10.75
N PHE A 78 -4.61 -2.60 -11.66
CA PHE A 78 -3.89 -1.78 -12.64
C PHE A 78 -3.10 -0.68 -11.94
N VAL A 79 -3.73 0.01 -10.99
CA VAL A 79 -3.08 1.09 -10.20
C VAL A 79 -1.91 0.56 -9.37
N MET A 80 -2.03 -0.64 -8.80
CA MET A 80 -0.94 -1.25 -8.03
C MET A 80 0.23 -1.69 -8.91
N LEU A 81 -0.05 -2.29 -10.07
CA LEU A 81 0.99 -2.73 -11.01
C LEU A 81 1.72 -1.55 -11.63
N THR A 82 1.01 -0.46 -11.98
CA THR A 82 1.66 0.76 -12.46
C THR A 82 2.51 1.41 -11.36
N GLY A 83 1.98 1.50 -10.13
CA GLY A 83 2.73 1.97 -8.96
C GLY A 83 4.01 1.15 -8.72
N LEU A 84 3.90 -0.19 -8.73
CA LEU A 84 5.04 -1.09 -8.56
C LEU A 84 6.09 -0.87 -9.65
N THR A 85 5.67 -0.79 -10.90
CA THR A 85 6.58 -0.60 -12.04
C THR A 85 7.33 0.73 -11.91
N VAL A 86 6.63 1.80 -11.52
CA VAL A 86 7.23 3.12 -11.27
C VAL A 86 8.22 3.06 -10.09
N VAL A 87 7.89 2.37 -8.99
CA VAL A 87 8.81 2.18 -7.86
C VAL A 87 10.07 1.43 -8.30
N CYS A 88 9.95 0.31 -9.01
CA CYS A 88 11.11 -0.46 -9.44
C CYS A 88 11.99 0.30 -10.42
N LEU A 89 11.39 0.96 -11.42
CA LEU A 89 12.14 1.77 -12.38
C LEU A 89 12.83 2.96 -11.71
N SER A 90 12.14 3.62 -10.78
CA SER A 90 12.73 4.73 -10.03
C SER A 90 13.90 4.27 -9.15
N ILE A 91 13.78 3.14 -8.47
CA ILE A 91 14.89 2.56 -7.67
C ILE A 91 16.11 2.27 -8.55
N VAL A 92 15.92 1.59 -9.69
CA VAL A 92 17.02 1.29 -10.62
C VAL A 92 17.65 2.59 -11.13
N TRP A 93 16.85 3.60 -11.42
CA TRP A 93 17.35 4.91 -11.85
C TRP A 93 18.09 5.64 -10.72
N THR A 94 17.58 5.61 -9.48
CA THR A 94 18.22 6.24 -8.33
C THR A 94 19.59 5.65 -8.05
N VAL A 95 19.74 4.33 -8.14
CA VAL A 95 21.03 3.64 -7.93
C VAL A 95 22.07 4.00 -9.00
N ASN A 96 21.63 4.28 -10.23
CA ASN A 96 22.51 4.70 -11.33
C ASN A 96 22.65 6.23 -11.45
N SER A 97 22.05 6.99 -10.53
CA SER A 97 22.09 8.45 -10.60
C SER A 97 23.45 8.98 -10.12
N THR A 98 24.07 9.86 -10.89
CA THR A 98 25.39 10.44 -10.59
C THR A 98 25.33 11.95 -10.30
N GLY A 99 24.14 12.50 -10.05
CA GLY A 99 23.96 13.93 -9.78
C GLY A 99 22.64 14.32 -9.14
N SER A 100 22.60 15.52 -8.55
CA SER A 100 21.48 16.00 -7.73
C SER A 100 20.16 16.07 -8.48
N VAL A 101 20.16 16.46 -9.76
CA VAL A 101 18.94 16.56 -10.58
C VAL A 101 18.39 15.18 -10.93
N SER A 102 19.26 14.24 -11.30
CA SER A 102 18.83 12.86 -11.59
C SER A 102 18.31 12.17 -10.33
N PHE A 103 18.91 12.44 -9.18
CA PHE A 103 18.42 11.95 -7.89
C PHE A 103 17.08 12.60 -7.51
N LEU A 104 16.91 13.91 -7.70
CA LEU A 104 15.64 14.61 -7.50
C LEU A 104 14.51 13.99 -8.31
N LEU A 105 14.74 13.74 -9.61
CA LEU A 105 13.73 13.16 -10.49
C LEU A 105 13.41 11.72 -10.10
N SER A 106 14.42 10.86 -9.96
CA SER A 106 14.22 9.45 -9.66
C SER A 106 13.62 9.24 -8.26
N PHE A 107 14.31 9.72 -7.22
CA PHE A 107 13.94 9.51 -5.82
C PHE A 107 12.85 10.48 -5.36
N GLY A 108 13.00 11.77 -5.67
CA GLY A 108 12.05 12.80 -5.25
C GLY A 108 10.71 12.67 -5.96
N VAL A 109 10.71 12.55 -7.30
CA VAL A 109 9.47 12.57 -8.08
C VAL A 109 8.92 11.16 -8.33
N PHE A 110 9.65 10.32 -9.08
CA PHE A 110 9.11 9.05 -9.56
C PHE A 110 8.87 8.05 -8.43
N LEU A 111 9.84 7.85 -7.54
CA LEU A 111 9.68 6.95 -6.39
C LEU A 111 8.53 7.42 -5.50
N SER A 112 8.45 8.73 -5.22
CA SER A 112 7.36 9.28 -4.42
C SER A 112 5.99 9.08 -5.05
N LEU A 113 5.89 9.23 -6.37
CA LEU A 113 4.65 9.02 -7.11
C LEU A 113 4.24 7.54 -7.11
N GLY A 114 5.18 6.63 -7.34
CA GLY A 114 4.94 5.19 -7.28
C GLY A 114 4.45 4.74 -5.91
N LEU A 115 5.10 5.21 -4.83
CA LEU A 115 4.67 4.97 -3.45
C LEU A 115 3.28 5.56 -3.16
N ALA A 116 2.89 6.67 -3.79
CA ALA A 116 1.55 7.22 -3.66
C ALA A 116 0.48 6.27 -4.20
N PHE A 117 0.76 5.60 -5.32
CA PHE A 117 -0.15 4.61 -5.92
C PHE A 117 -0.24 3.32 -5.11
N LEU A 118 0.75 3.02 -4.27
CA LEU A 118 0.78 1.88 -3.35
C LEU A 118 0.30 2.22 -1.93
N SER A 119 -0.14 3.46 -1.71
CA SER A 119 -0.55 3.96 -0.40
C SER A 119 -1.89 3.38 0.08
N ASN A 120 -2.20 3.66 1.34
CA ASN A 120 -3.47 3.27 1.98
C ASN A 120 -4.70 3.78 1.19
N ILE A 121 -4.58 4.91 0.48
CA ILE A 121 -5.66 5.44 -0.35
C ILE A 121 -6.03 4.49 -1.51
N SER A 122 -5.05 3.77 -2.06
CA SER A 122 -5.30 2.78 -3.11
C SER A 122 -5.93 1.49 -2.61
N LEU A 123 -5.65 1.15 -1.34
CA LEU A 123 -5.97 -0.15 -0.75
C LEU A 123 -7.24 -0.11 0.12
N SER A 124 -7.56 1.03 0.72
CA SER A 124 -8.76 1.19 1.55
C SER A 124 -10.09 0.95 0.80
N PRO A 125 -10.27 1.29 -0.49
CA PRO A 125 -11.54 1.04 -1.19
C PRO A 125 -11.79 -0.45 -1.42
N ILE A 126 -10.75 -1.22 -1.76
CA ILE A 126 -10.89 -2.67 -1.98
C ILE A 126 -11.17 -3.40 -0.66
N VAL A 127 -10.53 -3.00 0.45
CA VAL A 127 -10.84 -3.53 1.78
C VAL A 127 -12.28 -3.20 2.17
N SER A 128 -12.73 -1.98 1.93
CA SER A 128 -14.10 -1.53 2.25
C SER A 128 -15.18 -2.19 1.40
N LYS A 129 -14.84 -2.68 0.19
CA LYS A 129 -15.74 -3.48 -0.65
C LYS A 129 -15.92 -4.90 -0.11
N TRP A 130 -14.86 -5.50 0.44
CA TRP A 130 -14.87 -6.88 0.95
C TRP A 130 -15.44 -7.05 2.35
N PHE A 131 -15.51 -5.98 3.14
CA PHE A 131 -16.12 -5.98 4.46
C PHE A 131 -17.31 -5.04 4.47
N VAL A 132 -18.45 -5.46 5.04
CA VAL A 132 -19.62 -4.58 5.24
C VAL A 132 -19.87 -4.37 6.73
N ARG A 133 -19.85 -5.46 7.51
CA ARG A 133 -20.13 -5.46 8.94
C ARG A 133 -18.89 -5.13 9.77
N GLN A 134 -17.70 -5.62 9.35
CA GLN A 134 -16.45 -5.43 10.09
C GLN A 134 -15.49 -4.40 9.45
N ARG A 135 -16.02 -3.45 8.67
CA ARG A 135 -15.23 -2.41 7.98
C ARG A 135 -14.24 -1.68 8.88
N GLY A 136 -14.69 -1.26 10.07
CA GLY A 136 -13.85 -0.55 11.04
C GLY A 136 -12.64 -1.37 11.49
N LYS A 137 -12.82 -2.67 11.74
CA LYS A 137 -11.70 -3.56 12.12
C LYS A 137 -10.73 -3.74 10.95
N ALA A 138 -11.23 -3.98 9.75
CA ALA A 138 -10.41 -4.18 8.57
C ALA A 138 -9.54 -2.94 8.24
N LEU A 139 -10.13 -1.73 8.32
CA LEU A 139 -9.40 -0.48 8.12
C LEU A 139 -8.44 -0.15 9.27
N PHE A 140 -8.78 -0.55 10.51
CA PHE A 140 -7.87 -0.45 11.64
C PHE A 140 -6.59 -1.25 11.37
N TYR A 141 -6.70 -2.54 11.02
CA TYR A 141 -5.53 -3.36 10.70
C TYR A 141 -4.69 -2.80 9.55
N LEU A 142 -5.35 -2.32 8.49
CA LEU A 142 -4.68 -1.67 7.36
C LEU A 142 -3.83 -0.47 7.81
N THR A 143 -4.38 0.37 8.69
CA THR A 143 -3.73 1.59 9.17
C THR A 143 -2.63 1.27 10.19
N THR A 144 -2.88 0.33 11.11
CA THR A 144 -1.89 -0.17 12.05
C THR A 144 -0.69 -0.79 11.32
N GLY A 145 -0.93 -1.50 10.21
CA GLY A 145 0.15 -2.02 9.35
C GLY A 145 1.08 -0.91 8.86
N GLY A 146 0.53 0.23 8.44
CA GLY A 146 1.33 1.40 8.06
C GLY A 146 2.20 1.94 9.20
N MET A 147 1.64 2.10 10.40
CA MET A 147 2.40 2.58 11.56
C MET A 147 3.47 1.59 12.01
N ALA A 148 3.16 0.30 12.02
CA ALA A 148 4.13 -0.76 12.29
C ALA A 148 5.29 -0.73 11.28
N GLY A 149 5.00 -0.39 10.02
CA GLY A 149 6.00 -0.27 8.97
C GLY A 149 7.05 0.79 9.26
N ILE A 150 6.63 1.94 9.78
CA ILE A 150 7.56 3.01 10.18
C ILE A 150 8.50 2.50 11.27
N ALA A 151 7.96 1.87 12.32
CA ALA A 151 8.74 1.39 13.46
C ALA A 151 9.69 0.23 13.10
N ILE A 152 9.28 -0.67 12.20
CA ILE A 152 10.06 -1.86 11.83
C ILE A 152 11.05 -1.55 10.71
N MET A 153 10.67 -0.77 9.71
CA MET A 153 11.52 -0.55 8.54
C MET A 153 12.72 0.33 8.85
N THR A 154 12.58 1.36 9.69
CA THR A 154 13.73 2.22 10.05
C THR A 154 14.94 1.44 10.58
N PRO A 155 14.84 0.56 11.60
CA PRO A 155 15.99 -0.23 12.04
C PRO A 155 16.45 -1.27 11.01
N VAL A 156 15.53 -1.85 10.21
CA VAL A 156 15.87 -2.80 9.14
C VAL A 156 16.69 -2.12 8.04
N GLU A 157 16.30 -0.92 7.63
CA GLU A 157 17.00 -0.10 6.64
C GLU A 157 18.37 0.32 7.16
N THR A 158 18.45 0.83 8.40
CA THR A 158 19.75 1.15 9.03
C THR A 158 20.69 -0.06 9.01
N TRP A 159 20.20 -1.23 9.43
CA TRP A 159 20.99 -2.45 9.45
C TRP A 159 21.45 -2.89 8.05
N LEU A 160 20.54 -2.88 7.05
CA LEU A 160 20.88 -3.19 5.67
C LEU A 160 21.88 -2.20 5.07
N ILE A 161 21.71 -0.90 5.31
CA ILE A 161 22.62 0.15 4.83
C ILE A 161 24.03 -0.09 5.38
N HIS A 162 24.16 -0.47 6.66
CA HIS A 162 25.47 -0.79 7.25
C HIS A 162 26.13 -2.02 6.64
N LEU A 163 25.35 -3.03 6.23
CA LEU A 163 25.87 -4.30 5.70
C LEU A 163 26.21 -4.24 4.20
N VAL A 164 25.34 -3.65 3.39
CA VAL A 164 25.43 -3.71 1.92
C VAL A 164 25.46 -2.34 1.25
N GLY A 165 25.34 -1.25 2.01
CA GLY A 165 25.28 0.10 1.49
C GLY A 165 23.87 0.52 1.04
N TRP A 166 23.71 1.82 0.81
CA TRP A 166 22.41 2.43 0.50
C TRP A 166 21.85 1.99 -0.87
N GLN A 167 22.72 1.85 -1.88
CA GLN A 167 22.35 1.45 -3.24
C GLN A 167 21.77 0.04 -3.26
N GLN A 168 22.46 -0.93 -2.66
CA GLN A 168 22.00 -2.32 -2.58
C GLN A 168 20.78 -2.44 -1.69
N THR A 169 20.69 -1.65 -0.61
CA THR A 169 19.48 -1.63 0.23
C THR A 169 18.25 -1.21 -0.58
N LEU A 170 18.35 -0.17 -1.42
CA LEU A 170 17.24 0.23 -2.29
C LEU A 170 16.86 -0.88 -3.29
N LEU A 171 17.84 -1.59 -3.88
CA LEU A 171 17.56 -2.72 -4.78
C LEU A 171 16.87 -3.89 -4.05
N ILE A 172 17.32 -4.23 -2.84
CA ILE A 172 16.70 -5.26 -2.00
C ILE A 172 15.26 -4.88 -1.67
N LEU A 173 15.03 -3.63 -1.24
CA LEU A 173 13.68 -3.13 -0.99
C LEU A 173 12.82 -3.20 -2.25
N GLY A 174 13.35 -2.80 -3.41
CA GLY A 174 12.67 -2.94 -4.70
C GLY A 174 12.29 -4.39 -5.01
N GLY A 175 13.19 -5.34 -4.75
CA GLY A 175 12.93 -6.77 -4.89
C GLY A 175 11.83 -7.26 -3.93
N VAL A 176 11.86 -6.83 -2.67
CA VAL A 176 10.81 -7.14 -1.68
C VAL A 176 9.46 -6.58 -2.11
N PHE A 177 9.43 -5.36 -2.65
CA PHE A 177 8.21 -4.77 -3.23
C PHE A 177 7.66 -5.64 -4.37
N ILE A 178 8.51 -6.10 -5.30
CA ILE A 178 8.07 -7.00 -6.38
C ILE A 178 7.51 -8.30 -5.80
N CYS A 179 8.26 -8.95 -4.91
CA CYS A 179 7.90 -10.23 -4.32
C CYS A 179 6.59 -10.19 -3.53
N ILE A 180 6.17 -9.03 -3.04
CA ILE A 180 4.95 -8.89 -2.23
C ILE A 180 3.80 -8.29 -3.04
N VAL A 181 4.03 -7.17 -3.73
CA VAL A 181 2.99 -6.45 -4.46
C VAL A 181 2.53 -7.22 -5.69
N LEU A 182 3.45 -7.82 -6.45
CA LEU A 182 3.12 -8.55 -7.68
C LEU A 182 2.17 -9.72 -7.42
N PRO A 183 2.46 -10.68 -6.50
CA PRO A 183 1.53 -11.76 -6.22
C PRO A 183 0.25 -11.25 -5.54
N SER A 184 0.34 -10.21 -4.70
CA SER A 184 -0.86 -9.63 -4.07
C SER A 184 -1.82 -9.05 -5.11
N ALA A 185 -1.29 -8.32 -6.10
CA ALA A 185 -2.10 -7.73 -7.17
C ALA A 185 -2.72 -8.80 -8.09
N ILE A 186 -1.98 -9.87 -8.40
CA ILE A 186 -2.44 -10.92 -9.34
C ILE A 186 -3.39 -11.91 -8.65
N PHE A 187 -3.01 -12.45 -7.50
CA PHE A 187 -3.72 -13.56 -6.86
C PHE A 187 -4.75 -13.10 -5.83
N ILE A 188 -4.46 -12.03 -5.08
CA ILE A 188 -5.17 -11.70 -3.84
C ILE A 188 -6.24 -10.64 -4.05
N MET A 189 -5.91 -9.52 -4.72
CA MET A 189 -6.89 -8.49 -5.08
C MET A 189 -7.87 -9.04 -6.11
N ARG A 190 -8.94 -9.70 -5.68
CA ARG A 190 -10.08 -10.06 -6.54
C ARG A 190 -11.14 -8.97 -6.46
N GLU A 191 -11.49 -8.41 -7.61
CA GLU A 191 -12.55 -7.39 -7.73
C GLU A 191 -13.94 -8.03 -7.71
N ASP A 192 -14.02 -9.33 -8.00
CA ASP A 192 -15.24 -10.14 -7.87
C ASP A 192 -15.52 -10.41 -6.39
N VAL A 193 -16.21 -9.47 -5.77
CA VAL A 193 -16.74 -9.62 -4.40
C VAL A 193 -17.93 -10.59 -4.47
N PRO A 194 -17.91 -11.73 -3.74
CA PRO A 194 -19.10 -12.56 -3.60
C PRO A 194 -20.25 -11.72 -3.03
N LYS A 195 -21.46 -11.83 -3.59
CA LYS A 195 -22.66 -11.08 -3.14
C LYS A 195 -23.02 -11.29 -1.66
N GLU A 196 -22.35 -12.22 -0.97
CA GLU A 196 -22.49 -12.53 0.46
C GLU A 196 -21.26 -12.15 1.30
N ALA A 197 -20.53 -11.09 0.91
CA ALA A 197 -19.39 -10.59 1.67
C ALA A 197 -19.75 -10.35 3.16
N ASP A 198 -18.94 -10.92 4.06
CA ASP A 198 -19.04 -10.78 5.52
C ASP A 198 -20.41 -11.20 6.13
N GLY A 199 -21.10 -12.17 5.50
CA GLY A 199 -22.38 -12.71 5.98
C GLY A 199 -23.58 -11.78 5.76
N ALA A 200 -23.42 -10.70 4.99
CA ALA A 200 -24.47 -9.71 4.73
C ALA A 200 -25.70 -10.31 4.00
N GLY A 201 -25.50 -11.34 3.18
CA GLY A 201 -26.59 -12.06 2.51
C GLY A 201 -27.54 -12.75 3.50
N ALA A 202 -27.00 -13.35 4.57
CA ALA A 202 -27.80 -14.04 5.58
C ALA A 202 -28.56 -13.06 6.49
N ALA A 203 -27.97 -11.91 6.82
CA ALA A 203 -28.61 -10.88 7.65
C ALA A 203 -29.73 -10.12 6.91
N GLY A 204 -29.51 -9.79 5.63
CA GLY A 204 -30.52 -9.12 4.80
C GLY A 204 -31.72 -10.02 4.49
N ASN A 205 -31.50 -11.32 4.30
CA ASN A 205 -32.58 -12.26 4.03
C ASN A 205 -33.43 -12.56 5.28
N LYS A 206 -32.81 -12.60 6.47
CA LYS A 206 -33.53 -12.69 7.75
C LYS A 206 -34.43 -11.47 8.01
N GLY A 207 -33.90 -10.25 7.88
CA GLY A 207 -34.70 -9.03 8.08
C GLY A 207 -35.83 -8.88 7.07
N ARG A 208 -35.62 -9.31 5.82
CA ARG A 208 -36.68 -9.33 4.80
C ARG A 208 -37.74 -10.41 5.07
N GLN A 209 -37.34 -11.59 5.55
CA GLN A 209 -38.28 -12.65 5.95
C GLN A 209 -39.10 -12.25 7.18
N GLU A 210 -38.49 -11.62 8.20
CA GLU A 210 -39.19 -11.11 9.38
C GLU A 210 -40.17 -9.99 9.01
N ALA A 211 -39.78 -9.05 8.14
CA ALA A 211 -40.68 -8.01 7.64
C ALA A 211 -41.88 -8.58 6.85
N LEU A 212 -41.65 -9.60 6.01
CA LEU A 212 -42.72 -10.27 5.27
C LEU A 212 -43.64 -11.09 6.18
N GLN A 213 -43.11 -11.72 7.23
CA GLN A 213 -43.92 -12.41 8.24
C GLN A 213 -44.79 -11.44 9.03
N ILE A 214 -44.29 -10.26 9.40
CA ILE A 214 -45.07 -9.21 10.07
C ILE A 214 -46.19 -8.68 9.17
N LEU A 215 -45.91 -8.49 7.87
CA LEU A 215 -46.91 -8.05 6.90
C LEU A 215 -48.00 -9.11 6.67
N HIS A 216 -47.64 -10.39 6.56
CA HIS A 216 -48.63 -11.46 6.43
C HIS A 216 -49.40 -11.75 7.72
N GLY A 217 -48.79 -11.50 8.89
CA GLY A 217 -49.45 -11.63 10.19
C GLY A 217 -50.48 -10.53 10.50
N LYS A 218 -50.39 -9.37 9.85
CA LYS A 218 -51.36 -8.26 9.99
C LYS A 218 -52.58 -8.36 9.07
N MET A 219 -52.65 -9.36 8.18
CA MET A 219 -53.76 -9.58 7.25
C MET A 219 -54.72 -10.72 7.68
N ARG A 220 -54.61 -11.20 8.92
CA ARG A 220 -55.58 -12.09 9.58
C ARG A 220 -56.14 -11.40 10.81
#